data_AF-A0A2K3N2A7-F1
#
_entry.id   AF-A0A2K3N2A7-F1
#
_cell.length_a   1.000
_cell.length_b   1.000
_cell.length_c   1.000
_cell.angle_alpha   90.00
_cell.angle_beta   90.00
_cell.angle_gamma   90.00
#
_symmetry.space_group_name_H-M   'P 1'
#
loop_
_entity.id
_entity.type
_entity.pdbx_description
1 polymer ?
#
loop_
_entity_poly.entity_id
_entity_poly.type
_entity_poly.pdbx_seq_one_letter_code
_entity_poly.pdbx_strand_id
1 'polypeptide(L)'
;MQVGPDMLVSGFLQPLPDMAPTIPSREETFVVDPTVSPYESSIIFFYKTWDPYGALSNFSPHPIQMPDENGDNVTWSSVEHYYQAHKFVGVDDTSAQDCLERIKSAKSPEEAARIGRSMQRQRPDLIRPEWDNMKIDVMYSALKCKFSTYPHLSSMLVSTAGSVLVEASPHDLFWGGGREGEGLNYLGRLLMKLRSEFIEESSSSSESSSLAV
;
A
#
# COMPACT_ATOMS: atom_id res chain seq x y z
N MET A 1 43.60 -20.71 -17.63
CA MET A 1 43.11 -20.96 -19.00
C MET A 1 42.53 -22.36 -19.05
N GLN A 2 41.21 -22.50 -19.13
CA GLN A 2 40.52 -23.33 -20.13
C GLN A 2 39.02 -23.04 -20.02
N VAL A 3 38.40 -22.75 -21.16
CA VAL A 3 37.01 -22.30 -21.33
C VAL A 3 36.25 -23.36 -22.11
N GLY A 4 34.99 -23.60 -21.73
CA GLY A 4 33.89 -24.07 -22.60
C GLY A 4 33.55 -25.58 -22.57
N PRO A 5 32.33 -25.98 -23.00
CA PRO A 5 31.36 -25.18 -23.77
C PRO A 5 29.95 -25.06 -23.18
N ASP A 6 29.29 -24.02 -23.67
CA ASP A 6 27.88 -23.66 -23.56
C ASP A 6 26.91 -24.80 -23.90
N MET A 7 25.81 -24.88 -23.16
CA MET A 7 24.61 -25.59 -23.59
C MET A 7 23.42 -24.63 -23.52
N LEU A 8 23.15 -24.03 -24.67
CA LEU A 8 21.95 -23.27 -25.00
C LEU A 8 20.74 -24.20 -24.99
N VAL A 9 19.84 -24.05 -24.02
CA VAL A 9 18.45 -24.49 -24.18
C VAL A 9 17.65 -23.27 -24.59
N SER A 10 17.50 -23.13 -25.91
CA SER A 10 16.58 -22.21 -26.57
C SER A 10 15.14 -22.66 -26.27
N GLY A 11 14.55 -22.09 -25.22
CA GLY A 11 13.11 -22.02 -25.05
C GLY A 11 12.63 -20.73 -25.68
N PHE A 12 11.95 -20.83 -26.82
CA PHE A 12 11.26 -19.70 -27.46
C PHE A 12 10.21 -19.11 -26.51
N LEU A 13 10.59 -18.09 -25.74
CA LEU A 13 9.65 -17.14 -25.16
C LEU A 13 9.21 -16.22 -26.31
N GLN A 14 7.93 -16.32 -26.67
CA GLN A 14 7.30 -15.37 -27.57
C GLN A 14 7.50 -13.95 -27.00
N PRO A 15 7.85 -12.95 -27.82
CA PRO A 15 7.92 -11.58 -27.34
C PRO A 15 6.53 -11.17 -26.86
N LEU A 16 6.39 -10.95 -25.55
CA LEU A 16 5.22 -10.29 -24.98
C LEU A 16 5.06 -8.93 -25.68
N PRO A 17 3.85 -8.57 -26.12
CA PRO A 17 3.63 -7.34 -26.86
C PRO A 17 3.99 -6.14 -25.97
N ASP A 18 5.01 -5.40 -26.40
CA ASP A 18 5.32 -3.99 -26.14
C ASP A 18 4.63 -3.37 -24.91
N MET A 19 5.06 -3.78 -23.70
CA MET A 19 4.65 -3.18 -22.43
C MET A 19 5.49 -1.93 -22.19
N ALA A 20 5.19 -0.86 -22.92
CA ALA A 20 5.57 0.49 -22.51
C ALA A 20 5.02 0.78 -21.10
N PRO A 21 5.68 1.66 -20.31
CA PRO A 21 5.29 1.95 -18.94
C PRO A 21 3.91 2.62 -18.90
N THR A 22 2.87 1.85 -18.57
CA THR A 22 1.51 2.37 -18.52
C THR A 22 1.28 2.98 -17.14
N ILE A 23 1.59 4.28 -17.01
CA ILE A 23 0.77 5.17 -16.18
C ILE A 23 -0.69 4.79 -16.47
N PRO A 24 -1.54 4.50 -15.46
CA PRO A 24 -2.89 3.99 -15.68
C PRO A 24 -3.58 4.74 -16.83
N SER A 25 -4.20 3.98 -17.72
CA SER A 25 -4.86 4.56 -18.88
C SER A 25 -5.91 5.57 -18.40
N ARG A 26 -6.19 6.58 -19.24
CA ARG A 26 -7.10 7.69 -18.93
C ARG A 26 -8.49 7.24 -18.45
N GLU A 27 -8.91 6.06 -18.86
CA GLU A 27 -10.20 5.46 -18.51
C GLU A 27 -10.15 4.75 -17.15
N GLU A 28 -9.02 4.12 -16.80
CA GLU A 28 -8.84 3.45 -15.51
C GLU A 28 -8.76 4.42 -14.33
N THR A 29 -8.11 5.58 -14.49
CA THR A 29 -8.04 6.61 -13.44
C THR A 29 -9.40 7.22 -13.12
N PHE A 30 -10.22 7.49 -14.16
CA PHE A 30 -11.58 8.00 -13.97
C PHE A 30 -12.51 6.98 -13.31
N VAL A 31 -12.36 5.69 -13.63
CA VAL A 31 -13.14 4.61 -12.99
C VAL A 31 -12.76 4.44 -11.51
N VAL A 32 -11.49 4.68 -11.15
CA VAL A 32 -11.01 4.58 -9.76
C VAL A 32 -11.38 5.81 -8.94
N ASP A 33 -11.38 7.02 -9.53
CA ASP A 33 -11.83 8.25 -8.87
C ASP A 33 -12.44 9.23 -9.90
N PRO A 34 -13.77 9.45 -9.86
CA PRO A 34 -14.46 10.35 -10.81
C PRO A 34 -14.05 11.82 -10.69
N THR A 35 -13.39 12.21 -9.60
CA THR A 35 -12.91 13.59 -9.39
C THR A 35 -11.66 13.91 -10.21
N VAL A 36 -10.99 12.89 -10.75
CA VAL A 36 -9.77 13.03 -11.55
C VAL A 36 -10.15 13.34 -13.01
N SER A 37 -10.05 14.61 -13.41
CA SER A 37 -10.29 15.04 -14.80
C SER A 37 -9.06 14.76 -15.69
N PRO A 38 -9.20 14.00 -16.80
CA PRO A 38 -8.07 13.59 -17.65
C PRO A 38 -7.38 14.72 -18.42
N TYR A 39 -7.87 15.96 -18.33
CA TYR A 39 -7.33 17.14 -19.02
C TYR A 39 -6.65 18.16 -18.09
N GLU A 40 -6.80 18.03 -16.75
CA GLU A 40 -6.25 18.99 -15.76
C GLU A 40 -5.66 18.31 -14.50
N SER A 41 -5.44 16.99 -14.54
CA SER A 41 -4.93 16.26 -13.36
C SER A 41 -3.49 16.62 -13.04
N SER A 42 -3.27 17.24 -11.88
CA SER A 42 -1.92 17.37 -11.32
C SER A 42 -1.48 16.04 -10.68
N ILE A 43 -0.19 15.72 -10.76
CA ILE A 43 0.37 14.52 -10.14
C ILE A 43 1.05 14.93 -8.84
N ILE A 44 0.63 14.32 -7.73
CA ILE A 44 1.26 14.49 -6.43
C ILE A 44 2.12 13.25 -6.15
N PHE A 45 3.43 13.46 -6.19
CA PHE A 45 4.39 12.46 -5.78
C PHE A 45 4.61 12.54 -4.26
N PHE A 46 4.55 11.40 -3.59
CA PHE A 46 4.92 11.28 -2.18
C PHE A 46 5.89 10.12 -2.00
N TYR A 47 6.91 10.30 -1.17
CA TYR A 47 7.89 9.24 -0.91
C TYR A 47 8.44 9.32 0.51
N LYS A 48 8.97 10.48 0.90
CA LYS A 48 9.62 10.63 2.20
C LYS A 48 8.63 11.10 3.25
N THR A 49 8.77 10.57 4.46
CA THR A 49 7.86 10.87 5.59
C THR A 49 7.92 12.33 6.06
N TRP A 50 8.95 13.09 5.68
CA TRP A 50 9.11 14.51 6.00
C TRP A 50 8.62 15.46 4.89
N ASP A 51 8.13 14.94 3.77
CA ASP A 51 7.55 15.76 2.71
C ASP A 51 6.14 16.24 3.12
N PRO A 52 5.58 17.29 2.48
CA PRO A 52 4.22 17.80 2.79
C PRO A 52 3.13 16.72 2.75
N TYR A 53 3.32 15.71 1.90
CA TYR A 53 2.45 14.54 1.75
C TYR A 53 3.09 13.26 2.30
N GLY A 54 4.15 13.36 3.11
CA GLY A 54 4.83 12.21 3.71
C GLY A 54 3.94 11.39 4.63
N ALA A 55 2.89 12.01 5.17
CA ALA A 55 1.86 11.33 5.92
C ALA A 55 0.96 10.42 5.06
N LEU A 56 1.04 10.48 3.72
CA LEU A 56 0.39 9.51 2.82
C LEU A 56 1.11 8.16 2.81
N SER A 57 2.41 8.13 3.15
CA SER A 57 3.17 6.88 3.23
C SER A 57 2.69 5.97 4.36
N ASN A 58 2.68 4.65 4.10
CA ASN A 58 2.50 3.61 5.12
C ASN A 58 3.66 3.56 6.15
N PHE A 59 4.79 4.19 5.84
CA PHE A 59 5.92 4.35 6.75
C PHE A 59 5.78 5.57 7.68
N SER A 60 4.69 6.35 7.58
CA SER A 60 4.49 7.46 8.51
C SER A 60 4.29 6.95 9.96
N PRO A 61 4.85 7.60 10.99
CA PRO A 61 4.74 7.17 12.40
C PRO A 61 3.39 7.55 13.01
N HIS A 62 2.31 6.96 12.47
CA HIS A 62 0.94 7.12 12.94
C HIS A 62 0.43 5.78 13.45
N PRO A 63 0.35 5.58 14.77
CA PRO A 63 -0.18 4.35 15.34
C PRO A 63 -1.63 4.07 14.90
N ILE A 64 -1.96 2.81 14.66
CA ILE A 64 -3.30 2.37 14.30
C ILE A 64 -3.81 1.32 15.27
N GLN A 65 -5.11 1.30 15.53
CA GLN A 65 -5.76 0.27 16.34
C GLN A 65 -6.56 -0.64 15.41
N MET A 66 -6.18 -1.91 15.38
CA MET A 66 -6.81 -2.92 14.52
C MET A 66 -7.27 -4.10 15.39
N PRO A 67 -8.48 -4.64 15.15
CA PRO A 67 -8.93 -5.83 15.87
C PRO A 67 -8.07 -7.03 15.50
N ASP A 68 -7.76 -7.88 16.48
CA ASP A 68 -7.17 -9.19 16.28
C ASP A 68 -8.23 -10.26 15.93
N GLU A 69 -7.81 -11.51 15.85
CA GLU A 69 -8.68 -12.66 15.56
C GLU A 69 -9.76 -12.90 16.63
N ASN A 70 -9.56 -12.40 17.85
CA ASN A 70 -10.51 -12.48 18.96
C ASN A 70 -11.43 -11.26 19.03
N GLY A 71 -11.20 -10.24 18.19
CA GLY A 71 -11.91 -8.98 18.19
C GLY A 71 -11.35 -7.93 19.16
N ASP A 72 -10.21 -8.21 19.79
CA ASP A 72 -9.55 -7.28 20.71
C ASP A 72 -8.71 -6.25 19.93
N ASN A 73 -8.77 -4.98 20.35
CA ASN A 73 -8.02 -3.92 19.67
C ASN A 73 -6.52 -3.99 19.99
N VAL A 74 -5.71 -4.24 18.96
CA VAL A 74 -4.25 -4.23 19.03
C VAL A 74 -3.71 -2.95 18.39
N THR A 75 -2.86 -2.25 19.14
CA THR A 75 -2.16 -1.06 18.62
C THR A 75 -0.90 -1.47 17.86
N TRP A 76 -0.76 -0.94 16.65
CA TRP A 76 0.40 -1.08 15.77
C TRP A 76 1.07 0.27 15.58
N SER A 77 2.40 0.33 15.68
CA SER A 77 3.16 1.60 15.61
C SER A 77 3.05 2.31 14.25
N SER A 78 2.74 1.56 13.18
CA SER A 78 2.40 2.12 11.87
C SER A 78 1.64 1.10 11.03
N VAL A 79 1.11 1.55 9.88
CA VAL A 79 0.53 0.69 8.84
C VAL A 79 1.51 -0.39 8.40
N GLU A 80 2.80 -0.05 8.26
CA GLU A 80 3.83 -1.03 7.87
C GLU A 80 4.03 -2.14 8.91
N HIS A 81 3.94 -1.84 10.21
CA HIS A 81 4.03 -2.88 11.25
C HIS A 81 2.88 -3.88 11.11
N TYR A 82 1.65 -3.36 10.97
CA TYR A 82 0.47 -4.18 10.76
C TYR A 82 0.59 -5.04 9.50
N TYR A 83 0.97 -4.43 8.38
CA TYR A 83 1.09 -5.10 7.08
C TYR A 83 2.13 -6.23 7.09
N GLN A 84 3.32 -6.00 7.65
CA GLN A 84 4.36 -7.02 7.71
C GLN A 84 4.00 -8.14 8.67
N ALA A 85 3.34 -7.84 9.79
CA ALA A 85 2.89 -8.85 10.73
C ALA A 85 1.81 -9.75 10.10
N HIS A 86 0.86 -9.18 9.37
CA HIS A 86 -0.26 -9.94 8.76
C HIS A 86 0.16 -11.00 7.73
N LYS A 87 1.42 -10.99 7.29
CA LYS A 87 2.00 -12.09 6.51
C LYS A 87 2.08 -13.41 7.25
N PHE A 88 2.20 -13.36 8.58
CA PHE A 88 2.52 -14.50 9.44
C PHE A 88 1.38 -14.86 10.41
N VAL A 89 0.29 -14.08 10.44
CA VAL A 89 -0.87 -14.35 11.29
C VAL A 89 -1.54 -15.66 10.90
N GLY A 90 -1.85 -16.51 11.89
CA GLY A 90 -2.50 -17.81 11.69
C GLY A 90 -1.57 -18.94 11.20
N VAL A 91 -0.26 -18.70 11.13
CA VAL A 91 0.74 -19.72 10.77
C VAL A 91 1.19 -20.44 12.04
N ASP A 92 0.93 -21.75 12.12
CA ASP A 92 1.30 -22.61 13.24
C ASP A 92 2.80 -23.01 13.19
N ASP A 93 3.69 -22.02 13.35
CA ASP A 93 5.14 -22.20 13.45
C ASP A 93 5.73 -21.21 14.47
N THR A 94 6.61 -21.70 15.35
CA THR A 94 7.23 -20.89 16.41
C THR A 94 8.08 -19.74 15.87
N SER A 95 8.70 -19.92 14.70
CA SER A 95 9.49 -18.90 14.01
C SER A 95 8.61 -17.79 13.44
N ALA A 96 7.41 -18.14 12.98
CA ALA A 96 6.42 -17.16 12.52
C ALA A 96 5.95 -16.30 13.70
N GLN A 97 5.67 -16.92 14.85
CA GLN A 97 5.30 -16.20 16.07
C GLN A 97 6.42 -15.28 16.60
N ASP A 98 7.67 -15.75 16.62
CA ASP A 98 8.82 -14.90 16.97
C ASP A 98 8.96 -13.71 16.00
N CYS A 99 8.73 -13.95 14.70
CA CYS A 99 8.76 -12.89 13.70
C CYS A 99 7.69 -11.84 13.94
N LEU A 100 6.45 -12.24 14.25
CA LEU A 100 5.35 -11.35 14.61
C LEU A 100 5.71 -10.43 15.77
N GLU A 101 6.21 -11.01 16.88
CA GLU A 101 6.59 -10.22 18.07
C GLU A 101 7.75 -9.26 17.78
N ARG A 102 8.72 -9.69 16.97
CA ARG A 102 9.84 -8.84 16.53
C ARG A 102 9.39 -7.70 15.61
N ILE A 103 8.42 -7.94 14.74
CA ILE A 103 7.81 -6.90 13.91
C ILE A 103 7.04 -5.92 14.81
N LYS A 104 6.22 -6.42 15.74
CA LYS A 104 5.42 -5.61 16.65
C LYS A 104 6.28 -4.72 17.57
N SER A 105 7.42 -5.23 18.01
CA SER A 105 8.39 -4.52 18.86
C SER A 105 9.43 -3.69 18.10
N ALA A 106 9.37 -3.66 16.76
CA ALA A 106 10.28 -2.87 15.95
C ALA A 106 10.19 -1.38 16.29
N LYS A 107 11.33 -0.70 16.29
CA LYS A 107 11.43 0.72 16.67
C LYS A 107 11.03 1.68 15.54
N SER A 108 10.97 1.17 14.31
CA SER A 108 10.66 1.97 13.12
C SER A 108 9.99 1.11 12.05
N PRO A 109 9.19 1.72 11.16
CA PRO A 109 8.54 1.00 10.07
C PRO A 109 9.56 0.37 9.10
N GLU A 110 10.73 1.00 8.89
CA GLU A 110 11.82 0.43 8.11
C GLU A 110 12.36 -0.86 8.72
N GLU A 111 12.47 -0.91 10.06
CA GLU A 111 12.90 -2.10 10.78
C GLU A 111 11.85 -3.21 10.70
N ALA A 112 10.56 -2.87 10.88
CA ALA A 112 9.45 -3.82 10.67
C ALA A 112 9.47 -4.41 9.24
N ALA A 113 9.61 -3.55 8.23
CA ALA A 113 9.73 -3.94 6.82
C ALA A 113 10.96 -4.81 6.55
N ARG A 114 12.08 -4.54 7.22
CA ARG A 114 13.31 -5.33 7.09
C ARG A 114 13.13 -6.73 7.69
N ILE A 115 12.53 -6.83 8.88
CA ILE A 115 12.28 -8.11 9.56
C ILE A 115 11.33 -8.97 8.71
N GLY A 116 10.17 -8.44 8.34
CA GLY A 116 9.17 -9.17 7.55
C GLY A 116 9.69 -9.61 6.17
N ARG A 117 10.37 -8.73 5.43
CA ARG A 117 10.98 -9.09 4.13
C ARG A 117 12.17 -10.04 4.26
N SER A 118 12.88 -10.03 5.38
CA SER A 118 13.94 -11.01 5.63
C SER A 118 13.35 -12.40 5.86
N MET A 119 12.33 -12.50 6.71
CA MET A 119 11.67 -13.77 7.00
C MET A 119 11.01 -14.34 5.74
N GLN A 120 10.29 -13.51 4.97
CA GLN A 120 9.68 -13.92 3.70
C GLN A 120 10.69 -14.53 2.71
N ARG A 121 11.93 -14.02 2.65
CA ARG A 121 12.97 -14.55 1.76
C ARG A 121 13.63 -15.82 2.30
N GLN A 122 13.76 -15.95 3.61
CA GLN A 122 14.42 -17.09 4.25
C GLN A 122 13.48 -18.29 4.40
N ARG A 123 12.20 -18.02 4.68
CA ARG A 123 11.16 -18.99 4.99
C ARG A 123 9.85 -18.59 4.28
N PRO A 124 9.79 -18.66 2.94
CA PRO A 124 8.58 -18.34 2.20
C PRO A 124 7.41 -19.28 2.54
N ASP A 125 7.71 -20.47 3.07
CA ASP A 125 6.74 -21.44 3.61
C ASP A 125 5.96 -20.93 4.83
N LEU A 126 6.50 -19.92 5.53
CA LEU A 126 5.84 -19.29 6.68
C LEU A 126 4.96 -18.10 6.32
N ILE A 127 4.85 -17.76 5.03
CA ILE A 127 3.90 -16.75 4.57
C ILE A 127 2.54 -17.41 4.44
N ARG A 128 1.50 -16.73 4.92
CA ARG A 128 0.12 -17.17 4.79
C ARG A 128 -0.20 -17.54 3.33
N PRO A 129 -0.78 -18.73 3.05
CA PRO A 129 -0.96 -19.22 1.67
C PRO A 129 -1.75 -18.26 0.75
N GLU A 130 -2.70 -17.52 1.31
CA GLU A 130 -3.59 -16.60 0.60
C GLU A 130 -3.08 -15.15 0.64
N TRP A 131 -1.85 -14.93 1.10
CA TRP A 131 -1.27 -13.60 1.27
C TRP A 131 -1.37 -12.73 0.01
N ASP A 132 -1.09 -13.31 -1.16
CA ASP A 132 -1.14 -12.56 -2.42
C ASP A 132 -2.55 -12.04 -2.77
N ASN A 133 -3.60 -12.73 -2.32
CA ASN A 133 -4.98 -12.30 -2.53
C ASN A 133 -5.42 -11.25 -1.51
N MET A 134 -4.92 -11.31 -0.28
CA MET A 134 -5.36 -10.42 0.81
C MET A 134 -4.48 -9.18 1.02
N LYS A 135 -3.25 -9.14 0.50
CA LYS A 135 -2.31 -8.05 0.77
C LYS A 135 -2.87 -6.67 0.45
N ILE A 136 -3.71 -6.58 -0.58
CA ILE A 136 -4.41 -5.34 -0.96
C ILE A 136 -5.42 -4.94 0.11
N ASP A 137 -6.26 -5.87 0.56
CA ASP A 137 -7.29 -5.63 1.57
C ASP A 137 -6.70 -5.33 2.96
N VAL A 138 -5.62 -6.02 3.33
CA VAL A 138 -4.87 -5.77 4.56
C VAL A 138 -4.31 -4.35 4.56
N MET A 139 -3.65 -3.94 3.46
CA MET A 139 -3.14 -2.57 3.32
C MET A 139 -4.27 -1.55 3.36
N TYR A 140 -5.35 -1.80 2.60
CA TYR A 140 -6.50 -0.91 2.53
C TYR A 140 -7.14 -0.69 3.91
N SER A 141 -7.37 -1.77 4.65
CA SER A 141 -7.98 -1.71 5.99
C SER A 141 -7.12 -0.90 6.98
N ALA A 142 -5.80 -1.08 6.93
CA ALA A 142 -4.87 -0.35 7.76
C ALA A 142 -4.78 1.14 7.39
N LEU A 143 -4.78 1.47 6.10
CA LEU A 143 -4.86 2.85 5.62
C LEU A 143 -6.18 3.50 6.03
N LYS A 144 -7.31 2.83 5.80
CA LYS A 144 -8.62 3.32 6.20
C LYS A 144 -8.66 3.62 7.70
N CYS A 145 -8.20 2.68 8.55
CA CYS A 145 -8.07 2.92 9.99
C CYS A 145 -7.25 4.19 10.29
N LYS A 146 -6.02 4.30 9.76
CA LYS A 146 -5.15 5.47 9.95
C LYS A 146 -5.86 6.78 9.59
N PHE A 147 -6.40 6.88 8.39
CA PHE A 147 -7.00 8.14 7.91
C PHE A 147 -8.33 8.44 8.60
N SER A 148 -9.09 7.44 9.06
CA SER A 148 -10.28 7.63 9.90
C SER A 148 -9.93 8.04 11.34
N THR A 149 -8.80 7.58 11.89
CA THR A 149 -8.36 7.93 13.25
C THR A 149 -7.84 9.37 13.35
N TYR A 150 -7.22 9.89 12.29
CA TYR A 150 -6.54 11.18 12.31
C TYR A 150 -7.23 12.21 11.39
N PRO A 151 -8.09 13.11 11.92
CA PRO A 151 -8.85 14.05 11.11
C PRO A 151 -8.00 14.93 10.19
N HIS A 152 -6.83 15.38 10.66
CA HIS A 152 -5.90 16.18 9.86
C HIS A 152 -5.34 15.41 8.65
N LEU A 153 -5.16 14.08 8.76
CA LEU A 153 -4.76 13.24 7.64
C LEU A 153 -5.91 13.03 6.67
N SER A 154 -7.13 12.81 7.18
CA SER A 154 -8.33 12.76 6.34
C SER A 154 -8.50 14.05 5.52
N SER A 155 -8.41 15.22 6.16
CA SER A 155 -8.47 16.51 5.47
C SER A 155 -7.33 16.68 4.45
N MET A 156 -6.11 16.24 4.78
CA MET A 156 -4.99 16.25 3.84
C MET A 156 -5.26 15.34 2.64
N LEU A 157 -5.84 14.16 2.84
CA LEU A 157 -6.17 13.24 1.75
C LEU A 157 -7.25 13.84 0.84
N VAL A 158 -8.32 14.37 1.43
CA VAL A 158 -9.42 15.03 0.69
C VAL A 158 -8.93 16.26 -0.07
N SER A 159 -8.00 17.04 0.47
CA SER A 159 -7.46 18.22 -0.21
C SER A 159 -6.68 17.90 -1.49
N THR A 160 -6.32 16.63 -1.71
CA THR A 160 -5.69 16.17 -2.96
C THR A 160 -6.70 15.86 -4.08
N ALA A 161 -8.01 16.03 -3.85
CA ALA A 161 -9.05 15.73 -4.84
C ALA A 161 -8.75 16.32 -6.22
N GLY A 162 -9.02 15.55 -7.27
CA GLY A 162 -8.66 15.91 -8.64
C GLY A 162 -7.19 15.71 -9.02
N SER A 163 -6.34 15.25 -8.08
CA SER A 163 -4.93 14.93 -8.35
C SER A 163 -4.68 13.43 -8.31
N VAL A 164 -3.72 12.96 -9.12
CA VAL A 164 -3.25 11.56 -9.08
C VAL A 164 -2.17 11.43 -8.01
N LEU A 165 -2.37 10.51 -7.08
CA LEU A 165 -1.41 10.21 -6.02
C LEU A 165 -0.44 9.11 -6.49
N VAL A 166 0.87 9.37 -6.45
CA VAL A 166 1.89 8.39 -6.83
C VAL A 166 2.91 8.24 -5.71
N GLU A 167 3.07 7.01 -5.21
CA GLU A 167 4.17 6.71 -4.31
C GLU A 167 5.47 6.62 -5.11
N ALA A 168 6.35 7.62 -4.98
CA ALA A 168 7.59 7.74 -5.76
C ALA A 168 8.73 6.86 -5.21
N SER A 169 8.42 5.64 -4.79
CA SER A 169 9.42 4.65 -4.39
C SER A 169 10.14 4.10 -5.62
N PRO A 170 11.46 4.30 -5.76
CA PRO A 170 12.20 3.88 -6.95
C PRO A 170 12.49 2.37 -7.00
N HIS A 171 12.13 1.63 -5.95
CA HIS A 171 12.45 0.21 -5.80
C HIS A 171 11.21 -0.67 -5.61
N ASP A 172 10.05 -0.06 -5.33
CA ASP A 172 8.81 -0.80 -5.16
C ASP A 172 7.96 -0.66 -6.42
N LEU A 173 7.90 -1.74 -7.20
CA LEU A 173 7.12 -1.79 -8.45
C LEU A 173 5.67 -2.20 -8.22
N PHE A 174 5.30 -2.65 -7.02
CA PHE A 174 3.94 -3.09 -6.72
C PHE A 174 3.16 -1.95 -6.04
N TRP A 175 3.65 -1.49 -4.89
CA TRP A 175 3.02 -0.40 -4.15
C TRP A 175 3.36 0.97 -4.74
N GLY A 176 4.59 1.12 -5.24
CA GLY A 176 5.14 2.34 -5.79
C GLY A 176 4.97 2.50 -7.30
N GLY A 177 5.33 3.69 -7.78
CA GLY A 177 5.37 4.05 -9.20
C GLY A 177 6.65 3.63 -9.93
N GLY A 178 7.65 3.07 -9.24
CA GLY A 178 8.94 2.75 -9.85
C GLY A 178 9.77 4.00 -10.18
N ARG A 179 10.97 3.81 -10.74
CA ARG A 179 11.88 4.92 -11.04
C ARG A 179 11.46 5.66 -12.31
N GLU A 180 10.99 4.92 -13.30
CA GLU A 180 10.64 5.38 -14.66
C GLU A 180 9.12 5.37 -14.88
N GLY A 181 8.31 5.17 -13.84
CA GLY A 181 6.85 5.07 -13.95
C GLY A 181 6.35 3.66 -14.29
N GLU A 182 7.21 2.65 -14.16
CA GLU A 182 6.94 1.25 -14.46
C GLU A 182 6.23 0.48 -13.33
N GLY A 183 6.08 1.10 -12.15
CA GLY A 183 5.39 0.52 -11.01
C GLY A 183 3.87 0.64 -11.08
N LEU A 184 3.17 -0.31 -10.45
CA LEU A 184 1.70 -0.43 -10.47
C LEU A 184 0.99 0.65 -9.64
N ASN A 185 1.73 1.30 -8.72
CA ASN A 185 1.25 2.35 -7.83
C ASN A 185 -0.02 1.96 -7.04
N TYR A 186 -0.09 0.71 -6.55
CA TYR A 186 -1.25 0.26 -5.79
C TYR A 186 -1.49 1.11 -4.54
N LEU A 187 -0.46 1.64 -3.89
CA LEU A 187 -0.62 2.47 -2.71
C LEU A 187 -1.36 3.78 -3.05
N GLY A 188 -0.92 4.45 -4.11
CA GLY A 188 -1.59 5.65 -4.62
C GLY A 188 -3.06 5.37 -5.00
N ARG A 189 -3.32 4.25 -5.68
CA ARG A 189 -4.69 3.82 -6.04
C ARG A 189 -5.58 3.60 -4.82
N LEU A 190 -5.07 2.94 -3.77
CA LEU A 190 -5.83 2.72 -2.53
C LEU A 190 -6.14 4.03 -1.81
N LEU A 191 -5.19 4.97 -1.79
CA LEU A 191 -5.41 6.30 -1.21
C LEU A 191 -6.46 7.09 -1.99
N MET A 192 -6.45 7.04 -3.33
CA MET A 192 -7.47 7.69 -4.16
C MET A 192 -8.85 7.07 -3.94
N LYS A 193 -8.95 5.73 -3.85
CA LYS A 193 -10.20 5.06 -3.48
C LYS A 193 -10.71 5.56 -2.11
N LEU A 194 -9.84 5.59 -1.10
CA LEU A 194 -10.19 6.04 0.24
C LEU A 194 -10.61 7.53 0.26
N ARG A 195 -9.97 8.35 -0.56
CA ARG A 195 -10.34 9.76 -0.77
C ARG A 195 -11.77 9.89 -1.28
N SER A 196 -12.15 9.12 -2.31
CA SER A 196 -13.51 9.13 -2.85
C SER A 196 -14.53 8.74 -1.78
N GLU A 197 -14.28 7.68 -1.01
CA GLU A 197 -15.17 7.27 0.10
C GLU A 197 -15.38 8.40 1.13
N PHE A 198 -14.31 9.09 1.54
CA PHE A 198 -14.42 10.18 2.50
C PHE A 198 -15.13 11.42 1.96
N ILE A 199 -15.00 11.71 0.67
CA ILE A 199 -15.74 12.80 0.02
C ILE A 199 -17.24 12.47 0.01
N GLU A 200 -17.61 11.24 -0.36
CA GLU A 200 -19.01 10.78 -0.35
C GLU A 200 -19.62 10.81 1.06
N GLU A 201 -18.90 10.33 2.09
CA GLU A 201 -19.32 10.39 3.49
C GLU A 201 -19.56 11.85 3.96
N SER A 202 -18.74 12.80 3.50
CA SER A 202 -18.90 14.22 3.85
C SER A 202 -20.13 14.86 3.18
N SER A 203 -20.41 14.50 1.93
CA SER A 203 -21.58 15.00 1.19
C SER A 203 -22.90 14.48 1.77
N SER A 204 -23.00 13.18 2.07
CA SER A 204 -24.19 12.55 2.66
C SER A 204 -24.50 13.06 4.08
N SER A 205 -23.46 13.37 4.86
CA SER A 205 -23.58 13.99 6.18
C SER A 205 -24.12 15.43 6.10
N SER A 206 -23.76 16.17 5.04
CA SER A 206 -24.23 17.54 4.81
C SER A 206 -25.69 17.60 4.33
N GLU A 207 -26.11 16.67 3.47
CA GLU A 207 -27.50 16.56 3.00
C GLU A 207 -28.46 16.14 4.12
N SER A 208 -28.06 15.16 4.94
CA SER A 208 -28.83 14.70 6.10
C SER A 208 -29.02 15.80 7.16
N SER A 209 -28.03 16.68 7.31
CA SER A 209 -28.11 17.83 8.23
C SER A 209 -29.00 18.95 7.67
N SER A 210 -29.11 19.09 6.34
CA SER A 210 -29.93 20.11 5.68
C SER A 210 -31.42 19.76 5.58
N LEU A 211 -31.76 18.46 5.61
CA LEU A 211 -33.14 17.97 5.60
C LEU A 211 -33.79 17.92 6.99
N ALA A 212 -33.00 18.11 8.05
CA ALA A 212 -33.45 18.08 9.45
C ALA A 212 -33.82 19.47 10.03
N VAL A 213 -33.96 20.50 9.18
CA VAL A 213 -34.30 21.88 9.56
C VAL A 213 -35.71 22.26 9.12
#